data_AF-A0A3B9PLF1-F1
#
_entry.id   AF-A0A3B9PLF1-F1
#
_cell.length_a   1.000
_cell.length_b   1.000
_cell.length_c   1.000
_cell.angle_alpha   90.00
_cell.angle_beta   90.00
_cell.angle_gamma   90.00
#
_symmetry.space_group_name_H-M   'P 1'
#
loop_
_entity.id
_entity.type
_entity.pdbx_description
1 polymer ?
#
loop_
_entity_poly.entity_id
_entity_poly.type
_entity_poly.pdbx_seq_one_letter_code
_entity_poly.pdbx_strand_id
1 'polypeptide(L)'
;MDSTVALILGQDGITNGAIYALLALALVLVFAVTRVIFIQQGEFVAYGALTLAMMQSGALPATVWLLVVMGALVTVLDGARALKAGQMQRAAGV
;
A
#
# COMPACT_ATOMS: atom_id res chain seq x y z
N MET A 1 31.15 24.72 11.84
CA MET A 1 30.06 23.75 11.65
C MET A 1 30.66 22.39 11.87
N ASP A 2 30.09 21.58 12.77
CA ASP A 2 30.62 20.26 13.10
C ASP A 2 30.39 19.34 11.88
N SER A 3 31.46 18.76 11.33
CA SER A 3 31.42 17.87 10.15
C SER A 3 30.45 16.70 10.34
N THR A 4 30.22 16.30 11.60
CA THR A 4 29.24 15.30 12.00
C THR A 4 27.81 15.70 11.64
N VAL A 5 27.43 16.96 11.88
CA VAL A 5 26.09 17.47 11.58
C VAL A 5 25.86 17.52 10.07
N ALA A 6 26.87 17.93 9.31
CA ALA A 6 26.79 17.94 7.85
C ALA A 6 26.59 16.53 7.26
N LEU A 7 27.27 15.51 7.82
CA LEU A 7 27.13 14.12 7.41
C LEU A 7 25.74 13.54 7.71
N ILE A 8 25.21 13.79 8.92
CA ILE A 8 23.86 13.33 9.31
C ILE A 8 22.79 13.95 8.41
N LEU A 9 22.86 15.28 8.19
CA LEU A 9 21.93 15.97 7.30
C LEU A 9 22.04 15.52 5.85
N GLY A 10 23.26 15.23 5.37
CA GLY A 10 23.49 14.71 4.03
C GLY A 10 22.85 13.33 3.82
N GLN A 11 23.01 12.43 4.79
CA GLN A 11 22.40 11.10 4.74
C GLN A 11 20.87 11.17 4.77
N ASP A 12 20.32 11.98 5.68
CA ASP A 12 18.87 12.15 5.80
C ASP A 12 18.27 12.80 4.55
N GLY A 13 18.96 13.81 4.00
CA GLY A 13 18.59 14.47 2.75
C GLY A 13 18.58 13.51 1.55
N ILE A 14 19.60 12.66 1.41
CA ILE A 14 19.64 11.64 0.33
C ILE A 14 18.52 10.62 0.51
N THR A 15 18.29 10.15 1.74
CA THR A 15 17.28 9.13 2.03
C THR A 15 15.87 9.64 1.75
N ASN A 16 15.51 10.80 2.30
CA ASN A 16 14.21 11.42 2.05
C ASN A 16 14.06 11.85 0.59
N GLY A 17 15.12 12.38 -0.02
CA GLY A 17 15.15 12.74 -1.44
C GLY A 17 14.85 11.53 -2.34
N ALA A 18 15.45 10.38 -2.05
CA ALA A 18 15.19 9.14 -2.77
C ALA A 18 13.73 8.68 -2.60
N ILE A 19 13.18 8.74 -1.38
CA ILE A 19 11.77 8.40 -1.11
C ILE A 19 10.83 9.26 -1.96
N TYR A 20 11.00 10.59 -1.94
CA TYR A 20 10.13 11.48 -2.70
C TYR A 20 10.33 11.36 -4.21
N ALA A 21 11.55 11.09 -4.69
CA ALA A 21 11.82 10.84 -6.10
C ALA A 21 11.12 9.56 -6.59
N LEU A 22 11.16 8.47 -5.82
CA LEU A 22 10.45 7.23 -6.13
C LEU A 22 8.94 7.42 -6.08
N LEU A 23 8.44 8.22 -5.13
CA LEU A 23 7.02 8.53 -4.99
C LEU A 23 6.51 9.33 -6.22
N ALA A 24 7.27 10.34 -6.64
CA ALA A 24 7.00 11.09 -7.87
C ALA A 24 7.06 10.18 -9.11
N LEU A 25 8.07 9.31 -9.22
CA LEU A 25 8.19 8.35 -10.31
C LEU A 25 6.97 7.43 -10.38
N ALA A 26 6.51 6.89 -9.25
CA ALA A 26 5.33 6.05 -9.19
C ALA A 26 4.05 6.78 -9.65
N LEU A 27 3.84 8.05 -9.25
CA LEU A 27 2.71 8.85 -9.75
C LEU A 27 2.76 9.03 -11.26
N VAL A 28 3.94 9.38 -11.78
CA VAL A 28 4.15 9.61 -13.22
C VAL A 28 3.92 8.34 -14.02
N LEU A 29 4.42 7.19 -13.55
CA LEU A 29 4.23 5.90 -14.22
C LEU A 29 2.75 5.49 -14.26
N VAL A 30 2.03 5.60 -13.14
CA VAL A 30 0.60 5.27 -13.09
C VAL A 30 -0.20 6.20 -13.99
N PHE A 31 0.07 7.51 -13.95
CA PHE A 31 -0.58 8.49 -14.81
C PHE A 31 -0.26 8.24 -16.29
N ALA A 32 0.97 7.90 -16.64
CA ALA A 32 1.37 7.65 -18.03
C ALA A 32 0.62 6.46 -18.65
N VAL A 33 0.38 5.39 -17.86
CA VAL A 33 -0.33 4.19 -18.35
C VAL A 33 -1.84 4.36 -18.31
N THR A 34 -2.39 5.00 -17.28
CA THR A 34 -3.84 5.01 -17.02
C THR A 34 -4.54 6.34 -17.32
N ARG A 35 -3.78 7.43 -17.51
CA ARG A 35 -4.28 8.82 -17.62
C ARG A 35 -5.13 9.29 -16.43
N VAL A 36 -5.08 8.57 -15.31
CA VAL A 36 -5.76 8.92 -14.06
C VAL A 36 -4.70 9.21 -12.99
N ILE A 37 -4.85 10.33 -12.28
CA ILE A 37 -3.92 10.73 -11.23
C ILE A 37 -4.19 9.91 -9.97
N PHE A 38 -3.15 9.27 -9.44
CA PHE A 38 -3.26 8.41 -8.27
C PHE A 38 -3.16 9.20 -6.96
N ILE A 39 -4.26 9.83 -6.55
CA ILE A 39 -4.34 10.66 -5.33
C ILE A 39 -4.09 9.82 -4.05
N GLN A 40 -4.39 8.52 -4.08
CA GLN A 40 -4.31 7.63 -2.92
C GLN A 40 -2.90 7.37 -2.38
N GLN A 41 -1.85 7.85 -3.06
CA GLN A 41 -0.47 7.61 -2.66
C GLN A 41 -0.17 7.99 -1.21
N GLY A 42 -0.77 9.07 -0.71
CA GLY A 42 -0.58 9.52 0.67
C GLY A 42 -1.10 8.51 1.71
N GLU A 43 -2.19 7.80 1.42
CA GLU A 43 -2.71 6.78 2.32
C GLU A 43 -1.78 5.57 2.42
N PHE A 44 -1.15 5.13 1.33
CA PHE A 44 -0.20 4.01 1.39
C PHE A 44 0.98 4.33 2.32
N VAL A 45 1.49 5.56 2.27
CA VAL A 45 2.54 6.02 3.17
C VAL A 45 2.03 6.11 4.61
N ALA A 46 0.84 6.67 4.83
CA ALA A 46 0.25 6.80 6.17
C ALA A 46 0.02 5.43 6.83
N TYR A 47 -0.62 4.49 6.14
CA TYR A 47 -0.87 3.14 6.65
C TYR A 47 0.43 2.35 6.84
N GLY A 48 1.45 2.56 5.99
CA GLY A 48 2.78 2.00 6.17
C GLY A 48 3.46 2.51 7.44
N ALA A 49 3.45 3.83 7.67
CA ALA A 49 4.01 4.44 8.87
C ALA A 49 3.28 4.00 10.14
N LEU A 50 1.94 3.96 10.12
CA LEU A 50 1.13 3.47 11.23
C LEU A 50 1.43 1.99 11.54
N THR A 51 1.57 1.16 10.51
CA THR A 51 1.93 -0.26 10.65
C THR A 51 3.29 -0.41 11.31
N LEU A 52 4.31 0.34 10.85
CA LEU A 52 5.64 0.32 11.43
C LEU A 52 5.63 0.77 12.90
N ALA A 53 4.91 1.85 13.22
CA ALA A 53 4.78 2.34 14.59
C ALA A 53 4.11 1.30 15.52
N MET A 54 3.10 0.58 15.03
CA MET A 54 2.44 -0.50 15.80
C MET A 54 3.35 -1.71 15.97
N MET A 55 4.11 -2.08 14.94
CA MET A 55 5.11 -3.15 15.06
C MET A 55 6.20 -2.80 16.08
N GLN A 56 6.64 -1.54 16.11
CA GLN A 56 7.60 -1.05 17.10
C GLN A 56 7.03 -1.06 18.53
N SER A 57 5.72 -0.88 18.70
CA SER A 57 5.06 -0.95 20.01
C SER A 57 4.66 -2.38 20.43
N GLY A 58 4.99 -3.40 19.64
CA GLY A 58 4.63 -4.80 19.89
C GLY A 58 3.14 -5.10 19.67
N ALA A 59 2.39 -4.18 19.07
CA ALA A 59 0.99 -4.35 18.73
C ALA A 59 0.84 -4.99 17.35
N LEU A 60 -0.20 -5.82 17.19
CA LEU A 60 -0.58 -6.31 15.86
C LEU A 60 -1.12 -5.16 15.01
N PRO A 61 -0.59 -4.92 13.79
CA PRO A 61 -1.07 -3.83 12.95
C PRO A 61 -2.54 -3.96 12.58
N ALA A 62 -3.31 -2.89 12.78
CA ALA A 62 -4.73 -2.85 12.43
C ALA A 62 -5.00 -3.07 10.92
N THR A 63 -3.99 -2.84 10.08
CA THR A 63 -4.03 -3.10 8.63
C THR A 63 -4.27 -4.57 8.30
N VAL A 64 -3.91 -5.51 9.19
CA VAL A 64 -4.21 -6.95 9.04
C VAL A 64 -5.72 -7.20 9.08
N TRP A 65 -6.43 -6.57 10.01
CA TRP A 65 -7.88 -6.71 10.11
C TRP A 65 -8.59 -6.12 8.90
N LEU A 66 -8.11 -4.99 8.40
CA LEU A 66 -8.64 -4.38 7.18
C LEU A 66 -8.49 -5.31 5.97
N LEU A 67 -7.32 -5.96 5.82
CA LEU A 67 -7.09 -6.98 4.79
C LEU A 67 -8.09 -8.14 4.90
N VAL A 68 -8.25 -8.70 6.09
CA VAL A 68 -9.14 -9.86 6.33
C VAL A 68 -10.59 -9.50 6.02
N VAL A 69 -11.07 -8.34 6.49
CA VAL A 69 -12.44 -7.88 6.25
C VAL A 69 -12.70 -7.64 4.77
N MET A 70 -11.80 -6.93 4.07
CA MET A 70 -11.95 -6.66 2.64
C MET A 70 -11.86 -7.94 1.80
N GLY A 71 -10.92 -8.84 2.14
CA GLY A 71 -10.80 -10.15 1.50
C GLY A 71 -12.07 -10.97 1.65
N ALA A 72 -12.59 -11.09 2.89
CA ALA A 72 -13.84 -11.81 3.15
C ALA A 72 -15.03 -11.21 2.38
N LEU A 73 -15.14 -9.87 2.33
CA LEU A 73 -16.18 -9.20 1.56
C LEU A 73 -16.11 -9.54 0.07
N VAL A 74 -14.92 -9.50 -0.53
CA VAL A 74 -14.74 -9.85 -1.95
C VAL A 74 -15.07 -11.33 -2.19
N THR A 75 -14.58 -12.23 -1.34
CA THR A 75 -14.90 -13.67 -1.45
C THR A 75 -16.40 -13.94 -1.37
N VAL A 76 -17.12 -13.26 -0.47
CA VAL A 76 -18.58 -13.37 -0.36
C VAL A 76 -19.28 -12.82 -1.59
N LEU A 77 -18.87 -11.64 -2.09
CA LEU A 77 -19.48 -11.02 -3.26
C LEU A 77 -19.29 -11.85 -4.53
N ASP A 78 -18.08 -12.35 -4.76
CA ASP A 78 -17.77 -13.18 -5.92
C ASP A 78 -18.40 -14.57 -5.81
N GLY A 79 -18.44 -15.15 -4.61
CA GLY A 79 -19.18 -16.38 -4.34
C GLY A 79 -20.69 -16.22 -4.61
N ALA A 80 -21.30 -15.12 -4.15
CA ALA A 80 -22.71 -14.82 -4.40
C ALA A 80 -23.01 -14.60 -5.89
N ARG A 81 -22.10 -13.95 -6.62
CA ARG A 81 -22.20 -13.79 -8.09
C ARG A 81 -22.09 -15.12 -8.81
N ALA A 82 -21.14 -15.98 -8.42
CA ALA A 82 -20.94 -17.31 -9.00
C ALA A 82 -22.17 -18.21 -8.79
N LEU A 83 -22.76 -18.17 -7.59
CA LEU A 83 -24.00 -18.89 -7.26
C LEU A 83 -25.19 -18.37 -8.09
N LYS A 84 -25.37 -17.05 -8.21
CA LYS A 84 -26.45 -16.46 -9.02
C LYS A 84 -26.29 -16.70 -10.53
N ALA A 85 -25.07 -16.81 -11.02
CA ALA A 85 -24.78 -17.05 -12.43
C ALA A 85 -24.97 -18.52 -12.86
N GLY A 86 -25.28 -19.44 -11.93
CA GLY A 86 -25.41 -20.88 -12.23
C GLY A 86 -24.12 -21.55 -12.72
N GLN A 87 -22.97 -20.86 -12.63
CA GLN A 87 -21.67 -21.31 -13.13
C GLN A 87 -20.89 -22.14 -12.10
N MET A 88 -21.58 -23.04 -11.39
CA MET A 88 -20.97 -23.91 -10.38
C MET A 88 -19.89 -24.84 -10.99
N GLN A 89 -19.90 -25.03 -12.31
CA GLN A 89 -18.91 -25.85 -13.03
C GLN A 89 -17.58 -25.15 -13.31
N ARG A 90 -17.45 -23.82 -13.20
CA ARG A 90 -16.17 -23.10 -13.46
C ARG A 90 -15.30 -22.89 -12.23
N ALA A 91 -15.87 -22.99 -11.02
CA ALA A 91 -15.13 -22.83 -9.77
C ALA A 91 -14.32 -24.08 -9.37
N ALA A 92 -14.60 -25.24 -9.96
CA ALA A 92 -13.88 -26.49 -9.67
C ALA A 92 -12.55 -26.66 -10.45
N GLY A 93 -12.16 -25.66 -11.26
CA GLY A 93 -10.99 -25.72 -12.14
C GLY A 93 -9.82 -24.82 -11.75
N VAL A 94 -9.85 -24.19 -10.57
CA VAL A 94 -8.72 -23.49 -9.93
C VAL A 94 -8.38 -24.22 -8.66
#